data_AF-E0XWW8-F1
#
_entry.id   AF-E0XWW8-F1
#
_cell.length_a   1.000
_cell.length_b   1.000
_cell.length_c   1.000
_cell.angle_alpha   90.00
_cell.angle_beta   90.00
_cell.angle_gamma   90.00
#
_symmetry.space_group_name_H-M   'P 1'
#
loop_
_entity.id
_entity.type
_entity.pdbx_description
1 polymer ?
#
loop_
_entity_poly.entity_id
_entity_poly.type
_entity_poly.pdbx_seq_one_letter_code
_entity_poly.pdbx_strand_id
1 'polypeptide(L)'
;MLFINHLFIHLYILLALCLMPIMSEAAPSGKGRVLIDDTYHDVSWSDGDSFRITSGRMRGQRVRLLGYNTLESYGPVHKWGDWNEWALYRLAKDAKKVATQEIWECKSQGAQDRYQRLLVRCPKLIEAMISSGMGHVFEVESKPDVALLMLQADAIKRKVGMWAKGAPEGVMTSIHSHDEDPKKPAYNRVASLKTGMARKLLHSNTYKICEWVCIEGSCLLYVPYTQRYGDDRPSCLRWKR
;
A
#
# COMPACT_ATOMS: atom_id res chain seq x y z
N MET A 1 -2.91 -57.53 59.12
CA MET A 1 -1.83 -56.74 59.73
C MET A 1 -0.80 -56.48 58.63
N LEU A 2 -0.47 -55.20 58.39
CA LEU A 2 0.59 -54.61 57.53
C LEU A 2 0.08 -53.58 56.51
N PHE A 3 0.49 -52.34 56.79
CA PHE A 3 0.45 -51.11 56.02
C PHE A 3 1.41 -51.15 54.80
N ILE A 4 1.18 -50.28 53.81
CA ILE A 4 2.11 -49.33 53.13
C ILE A 4 1.35 -48.76 51.91
N ASN A 5 0.81 -47.52 51.93
CA ASN A 5 1.41 -46.19 51.66
C ASN A 5 1.96 -45.91 50.24
N HIS A 6 1.27 -44.95 49.58
CA HIS A 6 1.67 -43.95 48.57
C HIS A 6 2.54 -44.34 47.36
N LEU A 7 2.05 -44.00 46.14
CA LEU A 7 2.81 -43.19 45.16
C LEU A 7 2.02 -42.82 43.87
N PHE A 8 2.17 -41.54 43.46
CA PHE A 8 1.95 -40.90 42.13
C PHE A 8 0.51 -40.80 41.56
N ILE A 9 -0.18 -39.66 41.56
CA ILE A 9 0.07 -38.34 40.92
C ILE A 9 0.04 -38.37 39.37
N HIS A 10 -1.05 -37.80 38.83
CA HIS A 10 -1.28 -37.15 37.54
C HIS A 10 -1.06 -37.90 36.21
N LEU A 11 -2.17 -38.12 35.48
CA LEU A 11 -2.18 -37.93 34.02
C LEU A 11 -3.57 -37.50 33.52
N TYR A 12 -3.89 -36.22 33.69
CA TYR A 12 -4.87 -35.53 32.85
C TYR A 12 -4.10 -34.71 31.82
N ILE A 13 -4.04 -35.16 30.57
CA ILE A 13 -3.81 -34.25 29.44
C ILE A 13 -4.82 -34.57 28.34
N LEU A 14 -5.69 -33.59 28.13
CA LEU A 14 -6.60 -33.46 27.01
C LEU A 14 -5.89 -33.70 25.67
N LEU A 15 -6.41 -34.62 24.86
CA LEU A 15 -6.10 -34.68 23.44
C LEU A 15 -7.32 -34.18 22.63
N ALA A 16 -7.66 -32.90 22.80
CA ALA A 16 -8.52 -32.21 21.86
C ALA A 16 -7.65 -31.77 20.67
N LEU A 17 -7.45 -32.69 19.70
CA LEU A 17 -6.94 -32.31 18.39
C LEU A 17 -7.99 -31.41 17.71
N CYS A 18 -7.87 -30.10 17.93
CA CYS A 18 -8.42 -29.11 17.02
C CYS A 18 -7.78 -29.33 15.65
N LEU A 19 -8.47 -30.07 14.79
CA LEU A 19 -8.39 -29.92 13.34
C LEU A 19 -8.89 -28.50 13.01
N MET A 20 -8.04 -27.50 13.24
CA MET A 20 -8.25 -26.20 12.63
C MET A 20 -7.92 -26.38 11.15
N PRO A 21 -8.87 -26.15 10.22
CA PRO A 21 -8.50 -26.01 8.83
C PRO A 21 -7.54 -24.82 8.78
N ILE A 22 -6.30 -25.08 8.35
CA ILE A 22 -5.42 -24.05 7.84
C ILE A 22 -6.18 -23.52 6.62
N MET A 23 -6.98 -22.48 6.81
CA MET A 23 -7.51 -21.70 5.72
C MET A 23 -6.28 -21.07 5.07
N SER A 24 -5.76 -21.73 4.04
CA SER A 24 -4.95 -21.10 3.03
C SER A 24 -5.83 -20.02 2.41
N GLU A 25 -5.76 -18.81 2.96
CA GLU A 25 -6.45 -17.65 2.43
C GLU A 25 -5.83 -17.35 1.07
N ALA A 26 -6.42 -17.95 0.02
CA ALA A 26 -6.17 -17.54 -1.35
C ALA A 26 -6.33 -16.02 -1.38
N ALA A 27 -5.27 -15.30 -1.76
CA ALA A 27 -5.33 -13.86 -1.87
C ALA A 27 -6.61 -13.49 -2.64
N PRO A 28 -7.45 -12.58 -2.12
CA PRO A 28 -8.67 -12.20 -2.83
C PRO A 28 -8.27 -11.82 -4.25
N SER A 29 -9.05 -12.30 -5.23
CA SER A 29 -8.75 -12.30 -6.67
C SER A 29 -8.48 -10.91 -7.29
N GLY A 30 -8.32 -9.88 -6.47
CA GLY A 30 -8.31 -8.47 -6.84
C GLY A 30 -9.68 -7.98 -7.29
N LYS A 31 -10.67 -8.86 -7.42
CA LYS A 31 -12.01 -8.49 -7.85
C LYS A 31 -12.80 -7.93 -6.67
N GLY A 32 -13.57 -6.89 -6.94
CA GLY A 32 -14.48 -6.28 -5.97
C GLY A 32 -15.58 -5.49 -6.67
N ARG A 33 -16.31 -4.69 -5.90
CA ARG A 33 -17.35 -3.80 -6.40
C ARG A 33 -17.27 -2.48 -5.66
N VAL A 34 -17.55 -1.38 -6.36
CA VAL A 34 -17.61 -0.03 -5.81
C VAL A 34 -18.88 0.67 -6.27
N LEU A 35 -19.35 1.64 -5.49
CA LEU A 35 -20.45 2.53 -5.87
C LEU A 35 -19.85 3.89 -6.23
N ILE A 36 -19.86 4.26 -7.51
CA ILE A 36 -19.35 5.57 -7.97
C ILE A 36 -20.55 6.38 -8.46
N ASP A 37 -20.78 7.55 -7.88
CA ASP A 37 -21.89 8.45 -8.23
C ASP A 37 -23.23 7.68 -8.33
N ASP A 38 -23.55 6.94 -7.26
CA ASP A 38 -24.75 6.12 -7.10
C ASP A 38 -24.91 4.96 -8.10
N THR A 39 -23.85 4.62 -8.85
CA THR A 39 -23.83 3.50 -9.81
C THR A 39 -22.83 2.42 -9.38
N TYR A 40 -23.30 1.16 -9.35
CA TYR A 40 -22.43 0.02 -9.03
C TYR A 40 -21.53 -0.36 -10.20
N HIS A 41 -20.25 -0.60 -9.90
CA HIS A 41 -19.25 -1.05 -10.86
C HIS A 41 -18.48 -2.24 -10.31
N ASP A 42 -18.37 -3.33 -11.09
CA ASP A 42 -17.41 -4.39 -10.78
C ASP A 42 -16.01 -3.91 -11.18
N VAL A 43 -15.03 -4.23 -10.34
CA VAL A 43 -13.66 -3.72 -10.49
C VAL A 43 -12.63 -4.82 -10.29
N SER A 44 -11.44 -4.58 -10.84
CA SER A 44 -10.22 -5.31 -10.54
C SER A 44 -9.17 -4.35 -9.97
N TRP A 45 -8.82 -4.54 -8.71
CA TRP A 45 -7.83 -3.77 -7.95
C TRP A 45 -6.40 -4.13 -8.38
N SER A 46 -5.64 -3.14 -8.85
CA SER A 46 -4.22 -3.32 -9.17
C SER A 46 -3.37 -3.37 -7.89
N ASP A 47 -3.74 -2.52 -6.94
CA ASP A 47 -3.12 -2.28 -5.65
C ASP A 47 -4.19 -1.71 -4.70
N GLY A 48 -3.78 -1.10 -3.58
CA GLY A 48 -4.72 -0.57 -2.60
C GLY A 48 -5.27 0.82 -2.90
N ASP A 49 -4.84 1.52 -3.95
CA ASP A 49 -5.31 2.88 -4.29
C ASP A 49 -5.72 3.07 -5.77
N SER A 50 -5.66 2.00 -6.55
CA SER A 50 -5.96 2.01 -7.98
C SER A 50 -6.71 0.75 -8.40
N PHE A 51 -7.66 0.90 -9.32
CA PHE A 51 -8.41 -0.21 -9.88
C PHE A 51 -8.82 0.05 -11.33
N ARG A 52 -9.30 -0.99 -12.00
CA ARG A 52 -9.90 -0.93 -13.32
C ARG A 52 -11.35 -1.38 -13.26
N ILE A 53 -12.25 -0.61 -13.85
CA ILE A 53 -13.67 -1.00 -14.00
C ILE A 53 -13.77 -2.12 -15.03
N THR A 54 -14.46 -3.21 -14.68
CA THR A 54 -14.57 -4.43 -15.51
C THR A 54 -15.95 -4.66 -16.10
N SER A 55 -16.96 -3.89 -15.71
CA SER A 55 -18.34 -4.00 -16.19
C SER A 55 -18.96 -2.66 -16.59
N GLY A 56 -20.11 -2.73 -17.27
CA GLY A 56 -20.89 -1.56 -17.68
C GLY A 56 -20.23 -0.66 -18.74
N ARG A 57 -20.80 0.54 -18.93
CA ARG A 57 -20.37 1.53 -19.93
C ARG A 57 -18.93 2.02 -19.73
N MET A 58 -18.44 2.00 -18.49
CA MET A 58 -17.09 2.45 -18.12
C MET A 58 -16.07 1.30 -18.12
N ARG A 59 -16.41 0.13 -18.66
CA ARG A 59 -15.49 -1.02 -18.73
C ARG A 59 -14.15 -0.64 -19.37
N GLY A 60 -13.06 -1.02 -18.71
CA GLY A 60 -11.70 -0.70 -19.12
C GLY A 60 -11.14 0.58 -18.51
N GLN A 61 -11.99 1.46 -17.98
CA GLN A 61 -11.56 2.70 -17.33
C GLN A 61 -10.66 2.39 -16.12
N ARG A 62 -9.49 3.02 -16.09
CA ARG A 62 -8.59 3.00 -14.94
C ARG A 62 -8.99 4.11 -13.97
N VAL A 63 -8.92 3.83 -12.69
CA VAL A 63 -9.28 4.75 -11.62
C VAL A 63 -8.10 4.90 -10.67
N ARG A 64 -7.89 6.12 -10.18
CA ARG A 64 -6.96 6.43 -9.10
C ARG A 64 -7.74 7.07 -7.95
N LEU A 65 -7.54 6.54 -6.76
CA LEU A 65 -8.12 7.07 -5.55
C LEU A 65 -7.34 8.28 -5.04
N LEU A 66 -8.10 9.26 -4.55
CA LEU A 66 -7.60 10.51 -3.98
C LEU A 66 -7.58 10.47 -2.45
N GLY A 67 -6.73 11.31 -1.86
CA GLY A 67 -6.64 11.54 -0.41
C GLY A 67 -5.69 10.61 0.33
N TYR A 68 -5.29 9.50 -0.28
CA TYR A 68 -4.28 8.61 0.26
C TYR A 68 -3.46 7.94 -0.84
N ASN A 69 -2.37 7.33 -0.43
CA ASN A 69 -1.53 6.50 -1.29
C ASN A 69 -1.14 5.24 -0.51
N THR A 70 -1.08 4.12 -1.21
CA THR A 70 -0.50 2.88 -0.70
C THR A 70 0.94 2.74 -1.15
N LEU A 71 1.70 1.85 -0.53
CA LEU A 71 3.06 1.60 -0.99
C LEU A 71 3.07 1.04 -2.41
N GLU A 72 4.13 1.38 -3.14
CA GLU A 72 4.31 0.93 -4.52
C GLU A 72 4.39 -0.60 -4.59
N SER A 73 3.62 -1.20 -5.48
CA SER A 73 3.41 -2.65 -5.55
C SER A 73 4.07 -3.31 -6.78
N TYR A 74 5.04 -2.62 -7.38
CA TYR A 74 5.85 -3.13 -8.49
C TYR A 74 7.18 -3.77 -8.04
N GLY A 75 7.36 -4.06 -6.75
CA GLY A 75 8.52 -4.78 -6.22
C GLY A 75 8.92 -4.32 -4.82
N PRO A 76 10.02 -4.86 -4.26
CA PRO A 76 10.59 -4.47 -2.97
C PRO A 76 11.33 -3.14 -3.05
N VAL A 77 10.58 -2.09 -3.38
CA VAL A 77 11.15 -0.79 -3.74
C VAL A 77 11.12 0.21 -2.61
N HIS A 78 10.54 -0.12 -1.47
CA HIS A 78 10.44 0.76 -0.30
C HIS A 78 11.36 0.28 0.81
N LYS A 79 12.00 1.22 1.52
CA LYS A 79 12.84 0.92 2.69
C LYS A 79 12.87 2.10 3.66
N TRP A 80 12.70 1.84 4.95
CA TRP A 80 12.98 2.76 6.06
C TRP A 80 13.08 2.00 7.38
N GLY A 81 13.74 2.60 8.37
CA GLY A 81 13.91 1.98 9.69
C GLY A 81 14.41 0.53 9.60
N ASP A 82 13.80 -0.34 10.40
CA ASP A 82 14.13 -1.77 10.47
C ASP A 82 13.28 -2.64 9.51
N TRP A 83 12.59 -2.01 8.56
CA TRP A 83 11.88 -2.76 7.54
C TRP A 83 12.84 -3.42 6.57
N ASN A 84 12.55 -4.69 6.31
CA ASN A 84 13.02 -5.36 5.12
C ASN A 84 12.11 -4.97 3.94
N GLU A 85 12.72 -4.67 2.80
CA GLU A 85 12.06 -4.19 1.58
C GLU A 85 10.98 -5.16 1.06
N TRP A 86 11.17 -6.47 1.23
CA TRP A 86 10.17 -7.47 0.86
C TRP A 86 8.98 -7.52 1.82
N ALA A 87 9.20 -7.19 3.08
CA ALA A 87 8.11 -7.12 4.05
C ALA A 87 7.20 -5.91 3.74
N LEU A 88 7.77 -4.76 3.39
CA LEU A 88 7.01 -3.60 2.88
C LEU A 88 6.31 -3.92 1.56
N TYR A 89 6.96 -4.67 0.66
CA TYR A 89 6.32 -5.12 -0.57
C TYR A 89 5.10 -6.00 -0.31
N ARG A 90 5.18 -6.93 0.65
CA ARG A 90 4.02 -7.76 1.03
C ARG A 90 2.87 -6.91 1.54
N LEU A 91 3.14 -5.92 2.39
CA LEU A 91 2.12 -4.95 2.83
C LEU A 91 1.49 -4.20 1.65
N ALA A 92 2.29 -3.75 0.68
CA ALA A 92 1.80 -3.13 -0.55
C ALA A 92 0.84 -4.05 -1.34
N LYS A 93 1.11 -5.37 -1.37
CA LYS A 93 0.22 -6.36 -1.99
C LYS A 93 -1.04 -6.62 -1.16
N ASP A 94 -0.90 -6.64 0.16
CA ASP A 94 -1.98 -6.90 1.11
C ASP A 94 -2.98 -5.75 1.23
N ALA A 95 -2.62 -4.52 0.82
CA ALA A 95 -3.55 -3.40 0.79
C ALA A 95 -4.83 -3.69 -0.04
N LYS A 96 -4.74 -4.56 -1.05
CA LYS A 96 -5.91 -5.04 -1.81
C LYS A 96 -6.93 -5.79 -0.95
N LYS A 97 -6.50 -6.45 0.13
CA LYS A 97 -7.41 -7.13 1.05
C LYS A 97 -8.37 -6.11 1.66
N VAL A 98 -7.86 -4.98 2.12
CA VAL A 98 -8.70 -3.87 2.61
C VAL A 98 -9.62 -3.35 1.49
N ALA A 99 -9.08 -3.13 0.30
CA ALA A 99 -9.86 -2.61 -0.82
C ALA A 99 -11.02 -3.54 -1.28
N THR A 100 -10.92 -4.84 -1.01
CA THR A 100 -11.89 -5.86 -1.43
C THR A 100 -12.83 -6.34 -0.33
N GLN A 101 -12.69 -5.83 0.90
CA GLN A 101 -13.51 -6.26 2.04
C GLN A 101 -14.97 -5.84 1.94
N GLU A 102 -15.25 -4.69 1.31
CA GLU A 102 -16.58 -4.09 1.29
C GLU A 102 -16.86 -3.43 -0.06
N ILE A 103 -18.11 -2.97 -0.24
CA ILE A 103 -18.46 -2.08 -1.32
C ILE A 103 -18.27 -0.64 -0.83
N TRP A 104 -17.32 0.05 -1.45
CA TRP A 104 -17.01 1.43 -1.07
C TRP A 104 -17.84 2.42 -1.85
N GLU A 105 -18.47 3.35 -1.12
CA GLU A 105 -19.12 4.52 -1.71
C GLU A 105 -18.10 5.58 -2.08
N CYS A 106 -18.21 6.06 -3.31
CA CYS A 106 -17.21 6.86 -3.97
C CYS A 106 -17.87 7.96 -4.81
N LYS A 107 -17.17 9.09 -4.94
CA LYS A 107 -17.55 10.19 -5.81
C LYS A 107 -16.49 10.47 -6.85
N SER A 108 -16.89 10.53 -8.11
CA SER A 108 -16.03 11.03 -9.18
C SER A 108 -15.74 12.50 -8.95
N GLN A 109 -14.51 12.91 -9.24
CA GLN A 109 -14.16 14.33 -9.29
C GLN A 109 -14.28 14.90 -10.71
N GLY A 110 -14.77 14.12 -11.68
CA GLY A 110 -14.89 14.50 -13.10
C GLY A 110 -13.54 14.68 -13.83
N ALA A 111 -12.44 14.79 -13.09
CA ALA A 111 -11.10 14.97 -13.60
C ALA A 111 -10.41 13.63 -13.92
N GLN A 112 -9.48 13.68 -14.88
CA GLN A 112 -8.53 12.61 -15.15
C GLN A 112 -7.12 13.06 -14.82
N ASP A 113 -6.27 12.12 -14.40
CA ASP A 113 -4.84 12.41 -14.23
C ASP A 113 -4.05 12.34 -15.55
N ARG A 114 -2.74 12.62 -15.48
CA ARG A 114 -1.81 12.54 -16.62
C ARG A 114 -1.76 11.17 -17.31
N TYR A 115 -2.25 10.12 -16.66
CA TYR A 115 -2.31 8.75 -17.17
C TYR A 115 -3.74 8.36 -17.62
N GLN A 116 -4.63 9.35 -17.76
CA GLN A 116 -6.04 9.17 -18.14
C GLN A 116 -6.80 8.27 -17.15
N ARG A 117 -6.37 8.25 -15.88
CA ARG A 117 -7.12 7.58 -14.81
C ARG A 117 -8.18 8.53 -14.29
N LEU A 118 -9.41 8.05 -14.17
CA LEU A 118 -10.48 8.78 -13.52
C LEU A 118 -10.12 8.99 -12.05
N LEU A 119 -10.31 10.21 -11.56
CA LEU A 119 -10.03 10.55 -10.17
C LEU A 119 -11.30 10.40 -9.33
N VAL A 120 -11.20 9.56 -8.30
CA VAL A 120 -12.33 9.18 -7.45
C VAL A 120 -11.93 9.33 -5.98
N ARG A 121 -12.85 9.78 -5.13
CA ARG A 121 -12.67 9.85 -3.68
C ARG A 121 -13.68 8.93 -2.99
N CYS A 122 -13.21 8.01 -2.16
CA CYS A 122 -14.05 7.06 -1.41
C CYS A 122 -13.77 7.24 0.10
N PRO A 123 -14.52 8.11 0.81
CA PRO A 123 -14.18 8.53 2.18
C PRO A 123 -13.93 7.37 3.17
N LYS A 124 -14.81 6.37 3.18
CA LYS A 124 -14.70 5.22 4.10
C LYS A 124 -13.54 4.29 3.78
N LEU A 125 -13.19 4.12 2.50
CA LEU A 125 -12.00 3.38 2.11
C LEU A 125 -10.72 4.11 2.54
N ILE A 126 -10.69 5.45 2.43
CA ILE A 126 -9.56 6.26 2.89
C ILE A 126 -9.34 6.05 4.40
N GLU A 127 -10.41 6.15 5.19
CA GLU A 127 -10.37 5.89 6.64
C GLU A 127 -9.87 4.46 6.93
N ALA A 128 -10.38 3.45 6.25
CA ALA A 128 -9.97 2.05 6.43
C ALA A 128 -8.48 1.82 6.10
N MET A 129 -8.00 2.39 5.01
CA MET A 129 -6.61 2.27 4.57
C MET A 129 -5.64 2.95 5.53
N ILE A 130 -5.97 4.15 6.00
CA ILE A 130 -5.11 4.91 6.93
C ILE A 130 -5.13 4.26 8.31
N SER A 131 -6.30 3.92 8.84
CA SER A 131 -6.45 3.35 10.20
C SER A 131 -5.78 1.99 10.38
N SER A 132 -5.70 1.19 9.31
CA SER A 132 -4.99 -0.09 9.28
C SER A 132 -3.50 0.02 8.98
N GLY A 133 -3.01 1.22 8.63
CA GLY A 133 -1.62 1.44 8.21
C GLY A 133 -1.27 0.84 6.85
N MET A 134 -2.26 0.58 6.00
CA MET A 134 -2.07 0.10 4.63
C MET A 134 -1.89 1.24 3.62
N GLY A 135 -2.29 2.45 4.01
CA GLY A 135 -2.08 3.69 3.26
C GLY A 135 -1.72 4.86 4.16
N HIS A 136 -1.24 5.93 3.54
CA HIS A 136 -0.91 7.20 4.20
C HIS A 136 -1.62 8.35 3.49
N VAL A 137 -1.89 9.43 4.22
CA VAL A 137 -2.46 10.66 3.65
C VAL A 137 -1.56 11.15 2.52
N PHE A 138 -2.19 11.49 1.40
CA PHE A 138 -1.50 11.91 0.19
C PHE A 138 -2.35 12.92 -0.57
N GLU A 139 -2.02 14.19 -0.43
CA GLU A 139 -2.64 15.27 -1.19
C GLU A 139 -1.58 16.02 -2.00
N VAL A 140 -1.80 16.15 -3.31
CA VAL A 140 -0.82 16.77 -4.23
C VAL A 140 -1.04 18.28 -4.33
N GLU A 141 -2.31 18.71 -4.36
CA GLU A 141 -2.68 20.11 -4.61
C GLU A 141 -3.74 20.62 -3.62
N SER A 142 -4.47 19.71 -2.98
CA SER A 142 -5.49 20.00 -1.97
C SER A 142 -4.88 20.12 -0.57
N LYS A 143 -5.56 20.88 0.29
CA LYS A 143 -5.28 20.88 1.72
C LYS A 143 -5.68 19.52 2.32
N PRO A 144 -4.81 18.88 3.11
CA PRO A 144 -5.12 17.62 3.79
C PRO A 144 -6.21 17.77 4.83
N ASP A 145 -7.06 16.75 4.91
CA ASP A 145 -8.08 16.64 5.93
C ASP A 145 -7.42 16.36 7.29
N VAL A 146 -7.69 17.24 8.26
CA VAL A 146 -7.14 17.15 9.62
C VAL A 146 -7.57 15.86 10.30
N ALA A 147 -8.80 15.38 10.07
CA ALA A 147 -9.28 14.13 10.64
C ALA A 147 -8.47 12.93 10.15
N LEU A 148 -8.11 12.92 8.86
CA LEU A 148 -7.26 11.88 8.29
C LEU A 148 -5.81 11.95 8.81
N LEU A 149 -5.28 13.15 9.06
CA LEU A 149 -3.97 13.31 9.70
C LEU A 149 -3.97 12.77 11.13
N MET A 150 -5.03 13.05 11.90
CA MET A 150 -5.18 12.49 13.25
C MET A 150 -5.29 10.97 13.21
N LEU A 151 -6.04 10.42 12.26
CA LEU A 151 -6.18 8.98 12.06
C LEU A 151 -4.83 8.33 11.69
N GLN A 152 -4.04 8.98 10.84
CA GLN A 152 -2.69 8.52 10.49
C GLN A 152 -1.76 8.55 11.70
N ALA A 153 -1.79 9.65 12.48
CA ALA A 153 -0.97 9.76 13.69
C ALA A 153 -1.31 8.67 14.71
N ASP A 154 -2.60 8.33 14.87
CA ASP A 154 -3.03 7.20 15.69
C ASP A 154 -2.52 5.86 15.15
N ALA A 155 -2.64 5.60 13.84
CA ALA A 155 -2.13 4.38 13.23
C ALA A 155 -0.60 4.23 13.41
N ILE A 156 0.15 5.33 13.30
CA ILE A 156 1.60 5.37 13.58
C ILE A 156 1.87 5.06 15.05
N LYS A 157 1.15 5.70 15.98
CA LYS A 157 1.28 5.46 17.42
C LYS A 157 1.00 4.01 17.80
N ARG A 158 -0.02 3.40 17.18
CA ARG A 158 -0.37 1.98 17.36
C ARG A 158 0.56 1.02 16.63
N LYS A 159 1.51 1.52 15.81
CA LYS A 159 2.48 0.73 15.06
C LYS A 159 1.81 -0.36 14.20
N VAL A 160 0.74 0.01 13.49
CA VAL A 160 0.01 -0.92 12.61
C VAL A 160 0.48 -0.84 11.16
N GLY A 161 0.33 -1.93 10.40
CA GLY A 161 0.65 -1.98 8.99
C GLY A 161 2.11 -1.56 8.70
N MET A 162 2.28 -0.62 7.79
CA MET A 162 3.61 -0.11 7.40
C MET A 162 4.34 0.64 8.52
N TRP A 163 3.67 0.98 9.62
CA TRP A 163 4.24 1.71 10.75
C TRP A 163 4.84 0.80 11.83
N ALA A 164 4.70 -0.53 11.70
CA ALA A 164 5.10 -1.50 12.72
C ALA A 164 6.57 -1.41 13.15
N LYS A 165 7.44 -0.96 12.24
CA LYS A 165 8.89 -0.80 12.49
C LYS A 165 9.36 0.65 12.41
N GLY A 166 8.48 1.58 12.79
CA GLY A 166 8.75 3.00 12.77
C GLY A 166 8.19 3.69 11.53
N ALA A 167 8.09 5.01 11.63
CA ALA A 167 7.60 5.90 10.58
C ALA A 167 8.69 6.92 10.23
N PRO A 168 8.97 7.14 8.93
CA PRO A 168 9.88 8.18 8.48
C PRO A 168 9.25 9.58 8.65
N GLU A 169 10.00 10.64 8.39
CA GLU A 169 9.44 12.01 8.39
C GLU A 169 8.50 12.23 7.18
N GLY A 170 8.85 11.61 6.05
CA GLY A 170 8.06 11.57 4.84
C GLY A 170 8.20 10.25 4.10
N VAL A 171 7.17 9.86 3.35
CA VAL A 171 7.16 8.64 2.53
C VAL A 171 7.50 9.02 1.10
N MET A 172 8.55 8.42 0.54
CA MET A 172 8.88 8.58 -0.87
C MET A 172 7.86 7.84 -1.73
N THR A 173 7.07 8.57 -2.53
CA THR A 173 6.00 7.96 -3.34
C THR A 173 6.38 7.84 -4.82
N SER A 174 7.29 8.66 -5.33
CA SER A 174 7.79 8.52 -6.69
C SER A 174 9.19 9.06 -6.83
N ILE A 175 9.97 8.45 -7.72
CA ILE A 175 11.28 8.92 -8.17
C ILE A 175 11.21 9.11 -9.68
N HIS A 176 11.77 10.22 -10.15
CA HIS A 176 12.03 10.48 -11.56
C HIS A 176 13.49 10.85 -11.73
N SER A 177 14.19 10.18 -12.64
CA SER A 177 15.57 10.51 -12.98
C SER A 177 15.63 11.55 -14.08
N HIS A 178 16.69 12.36 -14.15
CA HIS A 178 16.82 13.42 -15.15
C HIS A 178 16.93 12.88 -16.60
N ASP A 179 17.50 11.70 -16.78
CA ASP A 179 17.59 11.04 -18.10
C ASP A 179 16.24 10.53 -18.63
N GLU A 180 15.17 10.52 -17.83
CA GLU A 180 13.81 10.22 -18.31
C GLU A 180 13.26 11.30 -19.25
N ASP A 181 13.61 12.56 -18.99
CA ASP A 181 13.29 13.72 -19.85
C ASP A 181 14.33 14.82 -19.62
N PRO A 182 15.45 14.81 -20.36
CA PRO A 182 16.55 15.77 -20.18
C PRO A 182 16.14 17.23 -20.42
N LYS A 183 14.97 17.49 -21.01
CA LYS A 183 14.48 18.83 -21.32
C LYS A 183 13.85 19.53 -20.11
N LYS A 184 13.60 18.82 -19.01
CA LYS A 184 12.92 19.34 -17.82
C LYS A 184 13.65 18.92 -16.55
N PRO A 185 13.55 19.71 -15.47
CA PRO A 185 13.97 19.25 -14.16
C PRO A 185 13.22 17.97 -13.79
N ALA A 186 13.96 16.97 -13.32
CA ALA A 186 13.39 15.78 -12.72
C ALA A 186 12.84 16.12 -11.32
N TYR A 187 12.07 15.18 -10.75
CA TYR A 187 11.58 15.35 -9.39
C TYR A 187 11.38 14.03 -8.67
N ASN A 188 11.64 14.07 -7.37
CA ASN A 188 11.13 13.07 -6.45
C ASN A 188 9.85 13.59 -5.81
N ARG A 189 8.95 12.70 -5.41
CA ARG A 189 7.77 13.06 -4.64
C ARG A 189 7.83 12.43 -3.26
N VAL A 190 7.61 13.26 -2.25
CA VAL A 190 7.60 12.84 -0.85
C VAL A 190 6.33 13.36 -0.20
N ALA A 191 5.60 12.46 0.45
CA ALA A 191 4.43 12.77 1.27
C ALA A 191 4.86 12.97 2.71
N SER A 192 4.67 14.18 3.26
CA SER A 192 4.99 14.44 4.66
C SER A 192 3.99 13.74 5.57
N LEU A 193 4.47 12.99 6.57
CA LEU A 193 3.59 12.35 7.54
C LEU A 193 2.99 13.35 8.54
N LYS A 194 3.58 14.53 8.68
CA LYS A 194 3.10 15.62 9.54
C LYS A 194 1.98 16.41 8.88
N THR A 195 2.12 16.74 7.60
CA THR A 195 1.18 17.63 6.92
C THR A 195 0.24 16.91 5.98
N GLY A 196 0.57 15.72 5.48
CA GLY A 196 -0.18 15.00 4.44
C GLY A 196 0.10 15.50 3.02
N MET A 197 0.89 16.57 2.87
CA MET A 197 1.22 17.14 1.56
C MET A 197 2.26 16.29 0.83
N ALA A 198 1.94 15.91 -0.40
CA ALA A 198 2.84 15.25 -1.33
C ALA A 198 3.52 16.29 -2.23
N ARG A 199 4.72 16.71 -1.86
CA ARG A 199 5.46 17.76 -2.59
C ARG A 199 6.40 17.17 -3.63
N LYS A 200 6.61 17.92 -4.71
CA LYS A 200 7.69 17.66 -5.66
C LYS A 200 8.97 18.27 -5.13
N LEU A 201 10.05 17.51 -5.18
CA LEU A 201 11.41 17.95 -4.88
C LEU A 201 12.17 17.91 -6.20
N LEU A 202 12.33 19.09 -6.81
CA LEU A 202 12.99 19.23 -8.12
C LEU A 202 14.49 18.96 -8.00
N HIS A 203 15.08 18.30 -9.00
CA HIS A 203 16.51 18.05 -9.10
C HIS A 203 16.95 17.81 -10.55
N SER A 204 18.26 17.73 -10.76
CA SER A 204 18.91 17.37 -12.04
C SER A 204 19.68 16.03 -11.96
N ASN A 205 19.56 15.30 -10.85
CA ASN A 205 20.25 14.02 -10.67
C ASN A 205 19.78 12.96 -11.68
N THR A 206 20.74 12.17 -12.18
CA THR A 206 20.51 10.92 -12.91
C THR A 206 20.77 9.74 -11.97
N TYR A 207 19.82 8.82 -11.88
CA TYR A 207 19.89 7.63 -11.04
C TYR A 207 20.17 6.39 -11.87
N LYS A 208 21.01 5.49 -11.36
CA LYS A 208 21.23 4.17 -11.97
C LYS A 208 20.05 3.26 -11.67
N ILE A 209 19.72 2.37 -12.60
CA ILE A 209 18.73 1.31 -12.35
C ILE A 209 19.16 0.53 -11.10
N CYS A 210 18.20 0.26 -10.20
CA CYS A 210 18.43 -0.36 -8.89
C CYS A 210 19.21 0.51 -7.88
N GLU A 211 19.26 1.83 -8.07
CA GLU A 211 19.80 2.76 -7.09
C GLU A 211 18.75 3.12 -6.03
N TRP A 212 19.13 3.09 -4.75
CA TRP A 212 18.30 3.58 -3.67
C TRP A 212 18.44 5.08 -3.53
N VAL A 213 17.32 5.80 -3.60
CA VAL A 213 17.27 7.24 -3.31
C VAL A 213 16.52 7.42 -2.00
N CYS A 214 17.12 8.14 -1.05
CA CYS A 214 16.58 8.31 0.31
C CYS A 214 16.34 9.78 0.63
N ILE A 215 15.13 10.11 1.09
CA ILE A 215 14.72 11.46 1.49
C ILE A 215 13.82 11.34 2.73
N GLU A 216 14.08 12.16 3.76
CA GLU A 216 13.23 12.25 4.95
C GLU A 216 13.00 10.90 5.67
N GLY A 217 14.05 10.08 5.72
CA GLY A 217 14.02 8.77 6.39
C GLY A 217 13.35 7.65 5.60
N SER A 218 12.78 7.93 4.42
CA SER A 218 12.24 6.93 3.49
C SER A 218 13.12 6.82 2.26
N CYS A 219 13.31 5.59 1.77
CA CYS A 219 13.99 5.32 0.51
C CYS A 219 13.06 4.67 -0.49
N LEU A 220 13.23 5.00 -1.76
CA LEU A 220 12.60 4.32 -2.88
C LEU A 220 13.67 3.86 -3.89
N LEU A 221 13.51 2.65 -4.41
CA LEU A 221 14.42 2.05 -5.39
C LEU A 221 14.09 2.56 -6.79
N TYR A 222 15.07 3.15 -7.48
CA TYR A 222 14.88 3.66 -8.83
C TYR A 222 14.83 2.53 -9.87
N VAL A 223 13.70 2.46 -10.58
CA VAL A 223 13.54 1.68 -11.80
C VAL A 223 12.70 2.48 -12.81
N PRO A 224 13.16 2.66 -14.06
CA PRO A 224 12.39 3.32 -15.11
C PRO A 224 11.04 2.65 -15.31
N TYR A 225 9.99 3.43 -15.57
CA TYR A 225 8.61 2.92 -15.67
C TYR A 225 8.47 1.74 -16.65
N THR A 226 9.17 1.80 -17.78
CA THR A 226 9.17 0.75 -18.83
C THR A 226 9.75 -0.58 -18.38
N GLN A 227 10.49 -0.62 -17.27
CA GLN A 227 11.14 -1.81 -16.74
C GLN A 227 10.56 -2.26 -15.38
N ARG A 228 9.46 -1.65 -14.91
CA ARG A 228 8.84 -2.01 -13.62
C ARG A 228 7.98 -3.27 -13.69
N TYR A 229 7.53 -3.66 -14.88
CA TYR A 229 6.59 -4.76 -15.13
C TYR A 229 7.09 -5.66 -16.27
N GLY A 230 6.55 -6.88 -16.38
CA GLY A 230 6.95 -7.85 -17.42
C GLY A 230 8.13 -8.75 -17.02
N ASP A 231 8.66 -9.49 -17.99
CA ASP A 231 9.71 -10.49 -17.76
C ASP A 231 11.12 -9.89 -17.75
N ASP A 232 11.30 -8.75 -18.44
CA ASP A 232 12.58 -8.03 -18.57
C ASP A 232 12.89 -7.10 -17.39
N ARG A 233 12.17 -7.25 -16.27
CA ARG A 233 12.39 -6.43 -15.08
C ARG A 233 13.79 -6.66 -14.52
N PRO A 234 14.45 -5.60 -14.01
CA PRO A 234 15.81 -5.73 -13.48
C PRO A 234 15.83 -6.65 -12.26
N SER A 235 16.98 -7.28 -12.03
CA SER A 235 17.18 -8.30 -10.99
C SER A 235 16.84 -7.81 -9.58
N CYS A 236 16.98 -6.52 -9.29
CA CYS A 236 16.63 -5.94 -7.99
C CYS A 236 15.12 -5.95 -7.69
N LEU A 237 14.26 -6.12 -8.70
CA LEU A 237 12.82 -6.28 -8.51
C LEU A 237 12.38 -7.75 -8.42
N ARG A 238 13.29 -8.69 -8.67
CA ARG A 238 13.00 -10.12 -8.71
C ARG A 238 13.32 -10.74 -7.36
N TRP A 239 12.46 -11.63 -6.90
CA TRP A 239 12.75 -12.43 -5.71
C TRP A 239 13.96 -13.31 -6.02
N LYS A 240 15.08 -13.09 -5.32
CA LYS A 240 16.16 -14.07 -5.29
C LYS A 240 15.64 -15.26 -4.48
N ARG A 241 15.25 -16.32 -5.18
CA ARG A 241 14.97 -17.62 -4.54
C ARG A 241 16.24 -18.13 -3.88
#